data_AF-A0A2N2Z9P9-F1
#
_entry.id   AF-A0A2N2Z9P9-F1
#
_cell.length_a   1.000
_cell.length_b   1.000
_cell.length_c   1.000
_cell.angle_alpha   90.00
_cell.angle_beta   90.00
_cell.angle_gamma   90.00
#
_symmetry.space_group_name_H-M   'P 1'
#
loop_
_entity.id
_entity.type
_entity.pdbx_description
1 polymer ?
#
loop_
_entity_poly.entity_id
_entity_poly.type
_entity_poly.pdbx_seq_one_letter_code
_entity_poly.pdbx_strand_id
1 'polypeptide(L)'
;MSNFNDSNKLIILIKSFFIGVAQIGANIYHTFRRSRLAKALLIIVLIKFLVFYGFLKGFLYPRFLKPKWESDEHRSNQVLDDLLNKPKTYIYDRSN
;
A
#
# COMPACT_ATOMS: atom_id res chain seq x y z
N MET A 1 -31.52 -42.84 25.55
CA MET A 1 -31.55 -42.92 24.07
C MET A 1 -31.68 -41.54 23.37
N SER A 2 -31.55 -40.40 24.06
CA SER A 2 -31.74 -39.05 23.49
C SER A 2 -30.45 -38.35 23.02
N ASN A 3 -29.33 -38.56 23.70
CA ASN A 3 -28.05 -37.88 23.42
C ASN A 3 -27.47 -38.14 22.02
N PHE A 4 -27.75 -39.30 21.42
CA PHE A 4 -27.23 -39.66 20.11
C PHE A 4 -27.89 -38.87 18.97
N ASN A 5 -29.19 -38.55 19.11
CA ASN A 5 -29.92 -37.78 18.10
C ASN A 5 -29.56 -36.30 18.12
N ASP A 6 -29.36 -35.72 19.31
CA ASP A 6 -28.99 -34.30 19.45
C ASP A 6 -27.57 -34.01 18.96
N SER A 7 -26.64 -34.94 19.13
CA SER A 7 -25.28 -34.83 18.58
C SER A 7 -25.28 -34.82 17.05
N ASN A 8 -26.10 -35.67 16.43
CA ASN A 8 -26.24 -35.70 14.96
C ASN A 8 -26.91 -34.42 14.42
N LYS A 9 -27.91 -33.89 15.12
CA LYS A 9 -28.52 -32.59 14.78
C LYS A 9 -27.51 -31.44 14.86
N LEU A 10 -26.67 -31.42 15.89
CA LEU A 10 -25.61 -30.42 16.05
C LEU A 10 -24.61 -30.49 14.88
N ILE A 11 -24.19 -31.69 14.48
CA ILE A 11 -23.27 -31.89 13.35
C ILE A 11 -23.90 -31.42 12.02
N ILE A 12 -25.19 -31.68 11.81
CA ILE A 12 -25.93 -31.22 10.62
C ILE A 12 -26.06 -29.68 10.61
N LEU A 13 -26.33 -29.08 11.77
CA LEU A 13 -26.41 -27.63 11.93
C LEU A 13 -25.06 -26.96 11.63
N ILE A 14 -23.97 -27.52 12.16
CA ILE A 14 -22.62 -27.01 11.92
C ILE A 14 -22.24 -27.12 10.45
N LYS A 15 -22.49 -28.27 9.81
CA LYS A 15 -22.18 -28.47 8.38
C LYS A 15 -22.97 -27.52 7.48
N SER A 16 -24.27 -27.34 7.72
CA SER A 16 -25.11 -26.43 6.93
C SER A 16 -24.66 -24.97 7.06
N PHE A 17 -24.21 -24.55 8.24
CA PHE A 17 -23.63 -23.22 8.45
C PHE A 17 -22.34 -23.02 7.64
N PHE A 18 -21.38 -23.94 7.74
CA PHE A 18 -20.11 -23.82 7.00
C PHE A 18 -20.29 -23.90 5.48
N ILE A 19 -21.22 -24.74 5.00
CA ILE A 19 -21.56 -24.82 3.58
C ILE A 19 -22.15 -23.50 3.09
N GLY A 20 -23.07 -22.88 3.86
CA GLY A 20 -23.64 -21.58 3.52
C GLY A 20 -22.58 -20.48 3.39
N VAL A 21 -21.65 -20.41 4.34
CA VAL A 21 -20.54 -19.44 4.30
C VAL A 21 -19.62 -19.68 3.10
N ALA A 22 -19.26 -20.94 2.83
CA ALA A 22 -18.43 -21.30 1.68
C ALA A 22 -19.10 -20.93 0.34
N GLN A 23 -20.42 -21.14 0.22
CA GLN A 23 -21.19 -20.78 -0.97
C GLN A 23 -21.25 -19.28 -1.21
N ILE A 24 -21.38 -18.48 -0.15
CA ILE A 24 -21.36 -17.01 -0.26
C ILE A 24 -20.00 -16.56 -0.83
N GLY A 25 -18.90 -17.07 -0.29
CA GLY A 25 -17.56 -16.76 -0.80
C GLY A 25 -17.35 -17.17 -2.26
N ALA A 26 -17.76 -18.40 -2.60
CA ALA A 26 -17.67 -18.89 -3.97
C ALA A 26 -18.52 -18.06 -4.96
N ASN A 27 -19.73 -17.66 -4.56
CA ASN A 27 -20.62 -16.86 -5.39
C ASN A 27 -20.09 -15.44 -5.60
N ILE A 28 -19.50 -14.81 -4.58
CA ILE A 28 -18.85 -13.50 -4.70
C ILE A 28 -17.66 -13.60 -5.67
N TYR A 29 -16.79 -14.59 -5.49
CA TYR A 29 -15.65 -14.81 -6.37
C TYR A 29 -16.09 -15.03 -7.83
N HIS A 30 -17.09 -15.89 -8.03
CA HIS A 30 -17.62 -16.22 -9.35
C HIS A 30 -18.29 -15.01 -10.03
N THR A 31 -19.07 -14.23 -9.27
CA THR A 31 -19.74 -13.01 -9.76
C THR A 31 -18.72 -11.93 -10.12
N PHE A 32 -17.73 -11.72 -9.26
CA PHE A 32 -16.64 -10.78 -9.51
C PHE A 32 -15.83 -11.18 -10.76
N ARG A 33 -15.55 -12.48 -10.91
CA ARG A 33 -14.81 -13.02 -12.07
C ARG A 33 -15.61 -13.00 -13.37
N ARG A 34 -16.94 -13.02 -13.35
CA ARG A 34 -17.77 -12.90 -14.56
C ARG A 34 -18.07 -11.45 -14.94
N SER A 35 -18.07 -10.53 -13.98
CA SER A 35 -18.34 -9.11 -14.24
C SER A 35 -17.29 -8.47 -15.15
N ARG A 36 -17.74 -7.96 -16.29
CA ARG A 36 -16.91 -7.19 -17.24
C ARG A 36 -16.46 -5.86 -16.63
N LEU A 37 -17.34 -5.21 -15.86
CA LEU A 37 -17.04 -3.94 -15.18
C LEU A 37 -15.96 -4.12 -14.11
N ALA A 38 -16.04 -5.17 -13.28
CA ALA A 38 -15.04 -5.43 -12.25
C ALA A 38 -13.64 -5.65 -12.85
N LYS A 39 -13.55 -6.39 -13.95
CA LYS A 39 -12.29 -6.59 -14.68
C LYS A 39 -11.75 -5.29 -15.29
N ALA A 40 -12.62 -4.51 -15.94
CA ALA A 40 -12.23 -3.24 -16.53
C ALA A 40 -11.70 -2.28 -15.47
N LEU A 41 -12.39 -2.18 -14.33
CA LEU A 41 -11.94 -1.35 -13.20
C LEU A 41 -10.60 -1.83 -12.64
N LEU A 42 -10.43 -3.14 -12.46
CA LEU A 42 -9.16 -3.72 -12.00
C LEU A 42 -8.00 -3.38 -12.95
N ILE A 43 -8.23 -3.47 -14.27
CA ILE A 43 -7.25 -3.11 -15.29
C ILE A 43 -6.92 -1.62 -15.22
N ILE A 44 -7.92 -0.75 -15.09
CA ILE A 44 -7.71 0.70 -14.95
C ILE A 44 -6.88 1.01 -13.71
N VAL A 45 -7.20 0.39 -12.57
CA VAL A 45 -6.44 0.55 -11.33
C VAL A 45 -5.00 0.09 -11.52
N LEU A 46 -4.79 -1.09 -12.10
CA LEU A 46 -3.45 -1.65 -12.34
C LEU A 46 -2.61 -0.77 -13.26
N ILE A 47 -3.19 -0.27 -14.36
CA ILE A 47 -2.55 0.70 -15.25
C ILE A 47 -2.22 1.98 -14.49
N LYS A 48 -3.14 2.49 -13.67
CA LYS A 48 -2.92 3.72 -12.90
C LYS A 48 -1.76 3.55 -11.93
N PHE A 49 -1.66 2.43 -11.22
CA PHE A 49 -0.50 2.15 -10.37
C PHE A 49 0.81 2.08 -11.17
N LEU A 50 0.81 1.46 -12.35
CA LEU A 50 1.99 1.40 -13.21
C LEU A 50 2.41 2.78 -13.72
N VAL A 51 1.44 3.60 -14.17
CA VAL A 51 1.67 4.96 -14.64
C VAL A 51 2.16 5.86 -13.51
N PHE A 52 1.55 5.81 -12.32
CA PHE A 52 2.02 6.56 -11.17
C PHE A 52 3.42 6.13 -10.76
N TYR A 53 3.71 4.82 -10.65
CA TYR A 53 5.04 4.33 -10.33
C TYR A 53 6.09 4.80 -11.36
N GLY A 54 5.78 4.65 -12.65
CA GLY A 54 6.64 5.09 -13.74
C GLY A 54 6.84 6.61 -13.75
N PHE A 55 5.79 7.39 -13.53
CA PHE A 55 5.84 8.85 -13.45
C PHE A 55 6.67 9.33 -12.25
N LEU A 56 6.45 8.76 -11.06
CA LEU A 56 7.26 9.09 -9.88
C LEU A 56 8.74 8.73 -10.13
N LYS A 57 9.04 7.55 -10.66
CA LYS A 57 10.43 7.15 -10.90
C LYS A 57 11.10 7.95 -12.03
N GLY A 58 10.39 8.24 -13.11
CA GLY A 58 10.92 8.91 -14.30
C GLY A 58 10.92 10.43 -14.23
N PHE A 59 9.97 11.05 -13.52
CA PHE A 59 9.85 12.51 -13.40
C PHE A 59 10.25 13.02 -12.01
N LEU A 60 9.71 12.42 -10.94
CA LEU A 60 9.96 12.89 -9.57
C LEU A 60 11.43 12.64 -9.17
N TYR A 61 11.96 11.45 -9.45
CA TYR A 61 13.30 11.07 -9.03
C TYR A 61 14.42 11.95 -9.63
N PRO A 62 14.52 12.13 -10.96
CA PRO A 62 15.62 12.89 -11.56
C PRO A 62 15.47 14.41 -11.47
N ARG A 63 14.25 14.95 -11.26
CA ARG A 63 14.05 16.40 -11.15
C ARG A 63 14.01 16.91 -9.70
N PHE A 64 13.46 16.13 -8.77
CA PHE A 64 13.26 16.58 -7.38
C PHE A 64 14.17 15.85 -6.38
N LEU A 65 14.48 14.58 -6.63
CA LEU A 65 15.32 13.76 -5.75
C LEU A 65 16.71 13.48 -6.34
N LYS A 66 17.10 14.17 -7.43
CA LYS A 66 18.46 14.03 -7.98
C LYS A 66 19.41 14.30 -6.81
N PRO A 67 20.16 13.30 -6.33
CA PRO A 67 21.06 13.55 -5.22
C PRO A 67 22.04 14.61 -5.75
N LYS A 68 22.11 15.76 -5.06
CA LYS A 68 23.04 16.84 -5.40
C LYS A 68 24.51 16.37 -5.40
N TRP A 69 24.75 15.16 -4.91
CA TRP A 69 26.04 14.56 -4.64
C TRP A 69 26.06 13.15 -5.22
N GLU A 70 27.03 12.89 -6.09
CA GLU A 70 27.24 11.57 -6.71
C GLU A 70 27.93 10.57 -5.77
N SER A 71 28.58 11.07 -4.71
CA SER A 71 29.25 10.29 -3.67
C SER A 71 28.88 10.82 -2.28
N ASP A 72 28.63 9.90 -1.34
CA ASP A 72 28.33 10.25 0.05
C ASP A 72 29.48 11.02 0.73
N GLU A 73 30.73 10.79 0.32
CA GLU A 73 31.92 11.55 0.77
C GLU A 73 31.88 13.03 0.39
N HIS A 74 31.37 13.34 -0.81
CA HIS A 74 31.22 14.73 -1.23
C HIS A 74 30.11 15.45 -0.45
N ARG A 75 29.06 14.72 -0.06
CA ARG A 75 27.97 15.26 0.77
C ARG A 75 28.46 15.56 2.19
N SER A 76 29.19 14.63 2.81
CA SER A 76 29.70 14.82 4.17
C SER A 76 30.70 15.97 4.24
N ASN A 77 31.62 16.07 3.27
CA ASN A 77 32.62 17.14 3.23
C ASN A 77 31.98 18.52 3.04
N GLN A 78 30.97 18.67 2.17
CA GLN A 78 30.24 19.94 2.04
C GLN A 78 29.48 20.33 3.31
N VAL A 79 28.86 19.37 4.00
CA VAL A 79 28.19 19.66 5.27
C VAL A 79 29.19 20.04 6.36
N LEU A 80 30.35 19.38 6.39
CA LEU A 80 31.44 19.71 7.31
C LEU A 80 31.92 21.15 7.07
N ASP A 81 32.12 21.51 5.80
CA ASP A 81 32.56 22.84 5.39
C ASP A 81 31.51 23.91 5.72
N ASP A 82 30.22 23.62 5.51
CA ASP A 82 29.12 24.49 5.90
C ASP A 82 29.00 24.67 7.43
N LEU A 83 29.31 23.63 8.22
CA LEU A 83 29.27 23.70 9.69
C LEU A 83 30.48 24.41 10.28
N LEU A 84 31.63 24.35 9.62
CA LEU A 84 32.90 24.92 10.09
C LEU A 84 33.12 26.35 9.59
N ASN A 85 32.69 26.66 8.36
CA ASN A 85 33.01 27.92 7.68
C ASN A 85 31.83 28.90 7.55
N LYS A 86 30.58 28.48 7.77
CA LYS A 86 29.44 29.42 7.80
C LYS A 86 29.14 29.84 9.25
N PRO A 87 29.31 31.12 9.61
CA PRO A 87 28.80 31.61 10.89
C PRO A 87 27.28 31.47 10.89
N LYS A 88 26.73 30.83 11.93
CA LYS A 88 25.28 30.70 12.13
C LYS A 88 24.70 32.06 12.51
N THR A 89 24.40 32.91 11.54
CA THR A 89 23.62 34.14 11.78
C THR A 89 22.13 33.80 11.81
N TYR A 90 21.67 33.24 12.92
CA TYR A 90 20.27 33.36 13.30
C TYR A 90 20.03 34.81 13.71
N ILE A 91 19.46 35.62 12.83
CA ILE A 91 18.80 36.85 13.27
C ILE A 91 17.49 36.38 13.93
N TYR A 92 17.46 36.38 15.27
CA TYR A 92 16.21 36.25 16.01
C TYR A 92 15.48 37.59 15.88
N ASP A 93 14.52 37.68 14.96
CA ASP A 93 13.62 38.82 14.90
C ASP A 93 12.66 38.74 16.09
N ARG A 94 12.94 39.57 17.09
CA ARG A 94 12.04 39.82 18.22
C ARG A 94 11.17 41.02 17.88
N SER A 95 10.25 40.87 16.93
CA SER A 95 9.19 41.86 16.70
C SER A 95 7.83 41.24 16.35
N ASN A 96 7.18 40.66 17.37
CA ASN A 96 5.78 40.93 17.73
C ASN A 96 5.50 40.35 19.12
#